data_AF-A0A962T6Y3-F1
#
_entry.id   AF-A0A962T6Y3-F1
#
_cell.length_a   1.000
_cell.length_b   1.000
_cell.length_c   1.000
_cell.angle_alpha   90.00
_cell.angle_beta   90.00
_cell.angle_gamma   90.00
#
_symmetry.space_group_name_H-M   'P 1'
#
loop_
_entity.id
_entity.type
_entity.pdbx_description
1 polymer ?
#
loop_
_entity_poly.entity_id
_entity_poly.type
_entity_poly.pdbx_seq_one_letter_code
_entity_poly.pdbx_strand_id
1 'polypeptide(L)'
;MLILQGNSAPAGSYPDEQGKNIAWPFGALHVSAASEYAKRRGYEAVVLDVGGYPQSQESPQAKAALKKFSEDQAVRAFYGFSGGGYNLRHILDRLASHEPDTLHRIDLIVVLGAPKQPKAAYEASRYNPIARKKVHPIKWEDAKWELVYGTDPPAKWALPKGVPPGTGKHMFGPEWLLAGMPAS
;
A
#
# COMPACT_ATOMS: atom_id res chain seq x y z
N MET A 1 -7.71 -5.74 -5.13
CA MET A 1 -6.55 -5.12 -4.48
C MET A 1 -7.06 -4.13 -3.47
N LEU A 2 -6.71 -4.32 -2.20
CA LEU A 2 -7.10 -3.43 -1.12
C LEU A 2 -6.11 -2.27 -1.04
N ILE A 3 -6.59 -1.04 -1.17
CA ILE A 3 -5.79 0.19 -1.26
C ILE A 3 -5.90 0.96 0.05
N LEU A 4 -4.76 1.14 0.72
CA LEU A 4 -4.57 1.86 1.96
C LEU A 4 -3.96 3.23 1.67
N GLN A 5 -4.76 4.27 1.88
CA GLN A 5 -4.39 5.66 1.65
C GLN A 5 -3.37 6.17 2.69
N GLY A 6 -2.74 7.30 2.40
CA GLY A 6 -1.83 7.97 3.32
C GLY A 6 -2.52 8.54 4.56
N ASN A 7 -1.82 9.38 5.31
CA ASN A 7 -2.41 10.06 6.46
C ASN A 7 -3.51 11.02 6.01
N SER A 8 -4.57 11.16 6.81
CA SER A 8 -5.50 12.26 6.61
C SER A 8 -4.80 13.59 6.87
N ALA A 9 -5.17 14.62 6.13
CA ALA A 9 -4.55 15.94 6.23
C ALA A 9 -5.57 17.06 5.98
N PRO A 10 -5.45 18.21 6.67
CA PRO A 10 -6.21 19.39 6.31
C PRO A 10 -5.76 19.93 4.94
N ALA A 11 -6.51 20.88 4.38
CA ALA A 11 -6.11 21.58 3.18
C ALA A 11 -4.75 22.27 3.36
N GLY A 12 -3.92 22.27 2.31
CA GLY A 12 -2.61 22.91 2.31
C GLY A 12 -1.41 21.97 2.46
N SER A 13 -1.61 20.73 2.91
CA SER A 13 -0.50 19.79 3.18
C SER A 13 -0.01 19.02 1.95
N TYR A 14 -0.92 18.57 1.08
CA TYR A 14 -0.59 17.69 -0.03
C TYR A 14 -1.37 18.05 -1.29
N PRO A 15 -0.71 18.08 -2.47
CA PRO A 15 -1.35 18.36 -3.74
C PRO A 15 -2.24 17.19 -4.20
N ASP A 16 -3.30 17.52 -4.94
CA ASP A 16 -4.05 16.61 -5.81
C ASP A 16 -3.33 16.34 -7.14
N GLU A 17 -3.97 15.57 -8.03
CA GLU A 17 -3.44 15.21 -9.35
C GLU A 17 -3.13 16.43 -10.24
N GLN A 18 -3.73 17.59 -9.97
CA GLN A 18 -3.47 18.84 -10.68
C GLN A 18 -2.42 19.72 -9.99
N GLY A 19 -1.88 19.28 -8.84
CA GLY A 19 -0.91 20.03 -8.06
C GLY A 19 -1.53 21.03 -7.09
N LYS A 20 -2.86 21.02 -6.90
CA LYS A 20 -3.54 21.92 -5.96
C LYS A 20 -3.60 21.27 -4.58
N ASN A 21 -3.19 22.01 -3.55
CA ASN A 21 -3.29 21.49 -2.20
C ASN A 21 -4.76 21.45 -1.73
N ILE A 22 -5.27 20.25 -1.47
CA ILE A 22 -6.64 19.99 -1.00
C ILE A 22 -6.63 19.32 0.38
N ALA A 23 -7.81 19.22 0.99
CA ALA A 23 -7.99 18.40 2.18
C ALA A 23 -8.11 16.92 1.80
N TRP A 24 -7.55 16.06 2.64
CA TRP A 24 -7.55 14.60 2.49
C TRP A 24 -8.23 13.96 3.71
N PRO A 25 -9.56 14.00 3.83
CA PRO A 25 -10.25 13.53 5.03
C PRO A 25 -10.03 12.04 5.30
N PHE A 26 -9.86 11.24 4.24
CA PHE A 26 -9.74 9.78 4.32
C PHE A 26 -8.32 9.25 4.07
N GLY A 27 -7.35 10.15 3.94
CA GLY A 27 -5.97 9.82 3.62
C GLY A 27 -5.53 10.35 2.27
N ALA A 28 -4.30 10.86 2.21
CA ALA A 28 -3.75 11.39 0.97
C ALA A 28 -3.40 10.24 0.00
N LEU A 29 -3.98 10.25 -1.20
CA LEU A 29 -3.61 9.36 -2.30
C LEU A 29 -4.24 9.85 -3.61
N HIS A 30 -3.49 9.83 -4.71
CA HIS A 30 -4.08 9.97 -6.05
C HIS A 30 -4.78 8.67 -6.44
N VAL A 31 -6.05 8.54 -6.06
CA VAL A 31 -6.84 7.30 -6.13
C VAL A 31 -7.01 6.84 -7.57
N SER A 32 -7.14 7.77 -8.53
CA SER A 32 -7.32 7.40 -9.94
C SER A 32 -6.13 6.61 -10.48
N ALA A 33 -4.90 7.08 -10.24
CA ALA A 33 -3.69 6.42 -10.70
C ALA A 33 -3.45 5.08 -9.98
N ALA A 34 -3.70 5.02 -8.67
CA ALA A 34 -3.58 3.77 -7.90
C ALA A 34 -4.61 2.71 -8.34
N SER A 35 -5.84 3.12 -8.64
CA SER A 35 -6.91 2.23 -9.10
C SER A 35 -6.67 1.72 -10.52
N GLU A 36 -6.18 2.58 -11.41
CA GLU A 36 -5.77 2.19 -12.76
C GLU A 36 -4.58 1.22 -12.73
N TYR A 37 -3.61 1.44 -11.83
CA TYR A 37 -2.54 0.47 -11.58
C TYR A 37 -3.11 -0.90 -11.16
N ALA A 38 -4.01 -0.92 -10.18
CA ALA A 38 -4.65 -2.17 -9.74
C ALA A 38 -5.34 -2.89 -10.90
N LYS A 39 -6.09 -2.15 -11.72
CA LYS A 39 -6.77 -2.67 -12.92
C LYS A 39 -5.79 -3.27 -13.92
N ARG A 40 -4.70 -2.58 -14.26
CA ARG A 40 -3.66 -3.12 -15.18
C ARG A 40 -2.93 -4.33 -14.63
N ARG A 41 -2.95 -4.51 -13.30
CA ARG A 41 -2.46 -5.72 -12.62
C ARG A 41 -3.51 -6.82 -12.52
N GLY A 42 -4.71 -6.64 -13.08
CA GLY A 42 -5.78 -7.63 -13.09
C GLY A 42 -6.62 -7.66 -11.80
N TYR A 43 -6.56 -6.60 -10.98
CA TYR A 43 -7.33 -6.52 -9.74
C TYR A 43 -8.41 -5.44 -9.81
N GLU A 44 -9.57 -5.71 -9.22
CA GLU A 44 -10.52 -4.66 -8.83
C GLU A 44 -9.93 -3.82 -7.70
N ALA A 45 -10.00 -2.50 -7.80
CA ALA A 45 -9.54 -1.57 -6.78
C ALA A 45 -10.59 -1.42 -5.67
N VAL A 46 -10.20 -1.71 -4.42
CA VAL A 46 -11.03 -1.47 -3.24
C VAL A 46 -10.30 -0.46 -2.36
N VAL A 47 -10.74 0.79 -2.38
CA VAL A 47 -10.14 1.86 -1.59
C VAL A 47 -10.75 1.87 -0.19
N LEU A 48 -9.90 1.89 0.84
CA LEU A 48 -10.35 2.12 2.20
C LEU A 48 -10.38 3.61 2.50
N ASP A 49 -11.57 4.14 2.74
CA ASP A 49 -11.78 5.53 3.16
C ASP A 49 -11.47 5.73 4.65
N VAL A 50 -10.24 5.37 5.04
CA VAL A 50 -9.72 5.48 6.40
C VAL A 50 -8.29 5.96 6.35
N GLY A 51 -7.99 7.06 7.04
CA GLY A 51 -6.66 7.66 7.07
C GLY A 51 -5.61 6.75 7.69
N GLY A 52 -4.37 6.86 7.20
CA GLY A 52 -3.25 6.02 7.61
C GLY A 52 -2.61 6.34 8.97
N TYR A 53 -3.11 7.34 9.71
CA TYR A 53 -2.61 7.69 11.05
C TYR A 53 -3.68 7.43 12.13
N PRO A 54 -3.30 6.91 13.32
CA PRO A 54 -1.97 6.47 13.73
C PRO A 54 -1.50 5.20 12.99
N GLN A 55 -0.19 4.94 12.97
CA GLN A 55 0.37 3.70 12.41
C GLN A 55 0.53 2.65 13.50
N SER A 56 -0.25 1.57 13.43
CA SER A 56 -0.12 0.41 14.32
C SER A 56 -0.99 -0.75 13.83
N GLN A 57 -0.84 -1.93 14.44
CA GLN A 57 -1.75 -3.07 14.20
C GLN A 57 -3.19 -2.78 14.65
N GLU A 58 -3.35 -1.82 15.57
CA GLU A 58 -4.63 -1.45 16.17
C GLU A 58 -5.25 -0.21 15.54
N SER A 59 -4.60 0.37 14.52
CA SER A 59 -5.09 1.57 13.85
C SER A 59 -6.43 1.32 13.17
N PRO A 60 -7.29 2.34 13.03
CA PRO A 60 -8.57 2.18 12.33
C PRO A 60 -8.40 1.60 10.92
N GLN A 61 -7.38 2.06 10.18
CA GLN A 61 -7.11 1.57 8.83
C GLN A 61 -6.62 0.12 8.83
N ALA A 62 -5.73 -0.26 9.76
CA ALA A 62 -5.27 -1.66 9.86
C ALA A 62 -6.42 -2.61 10.22
N LYS A 63 -7.28 -2.23 11.16
CA LYS A 63 -8.48 -3.00 11.54
C LYS A 63 -9.46 -3.14 10.38
N ALA A 64 -9.74 -2.06 9.67
CA ALA A 64 -10.62 -2.08 8.49
C ALA A 64 -10.05 -3.00 7.39
N ALA A 65 -8.73 -2.93 7.16
CA ALA A 65 -8.05 -3.77 6.18
C ALA A 65 -8.08 -5.26 6.54
N LEU A 66 -7.76 -5.60 7.79
CA LEU A 66 -7.82 -6.97 8.30
C LEU A 66 -9.24 -7.53 8.23
N LYS A 67 -10.25 -6.75 8.63
CA LYS A 67 -11.66 -7.14 8.52
C LYS A 67 -12.04 -7.43 7.08
N LYS A 68 -11.76 -6.52 6.14
CA LYS A 68 -12.07 -6.70 4.72
C LYS A 68 -11.34 -7.92 4.14
N PHE A 69 -10.07 -8.12 4.47
CA PHE A 69 -9.29 -9.28 4.00
C PHE A 69 -9.81 -10.62 4.56
N SER A 70 -10.30 -10.63 5.80
CA SER A 70 -10.90 -11.81 6.42
C SER A 70 -12.26 -12.15 5.79
N GLU A 71 -13.13 -11.15 5.60
CA GLU A 71 -14.49 -11.32 5.07
C GLU A 71 -14.51 -11.59 3.56
N ASP A 72 -13.52 -11.10 2.81
CA ASP A 72 -13.49 -11.17 1.36
C ASP A 72 -12.30 -11.99 0.87
N GLN A 73 -12.58 -13.24 0.50
CA GLN A 73 -11.58 -14.18 0.00
C GLN A 73 -11.04 -13.79 -1.39
N ALA A 74 -11.70 -12.90 -2.13
CA ALA A 74 -11.23 -12.40 -3.42
C ALA A 74 -10.14 -11.32 -3.27
N VAL A 75 -9.94 -10.77 -2.07
CA VAL A 75 -8.79 -9.88 -1.82
C VAL A 75 -7.52 -10.72 -1.81
N ARG A 76 -6.68 -10.50 -2.83
CA ARG A 76 -5.38 -11.18 -3.02
C ARG A 76 -4.17 -10.24 -3.12
N ALA A 77 -4.39 -8.93 -3.01
CA ALA A 77 -3.31 -7.94 -3.13
C ALA A 77 -3.56 -6.72 -2.25
N PHE A 78 -2.48 -6.13 -1.76
CA PHE A 78 -2.49 -4.90 -0.96
C PHE A 78 -1.67 -3.81 -1.63
N TYR A 79 -2.14 -2.57 -1.49
CA TYR A 79 -1.44 -1.36 -1.91
C TYR A 79 -1.41 -0.40 -0.73
N GLY A 80 -0.24 0.03 -0.29
CA GLY A 80 -0.09 1.00 0.78
C GLY A 80 0.69 2.23 0.33
N PHE A 81 0.11 3.41 0.51
CA PHE A 81 0.79 4.67 0.26
C PHE A 81 1.04 5.43 1.56
N SER A 82 2.26 5.94 1.76
CA SER A 82 2.62 6.78 2.91
C SER A 82 2.18 6.16 4.25
N GLY A 83 1.33 6.83 5.02
CA GLY A 83 0.66 6.28 6.21
C GLY A 83 0.13 4.85 6.04
N GLY A 84 -0.54 4.57 4.92
CA GLY A 84 -1.05 3.24 4.57
C GLY A 84 0.04 2.22 4.26
N GLY A 85 1.18 2.66 3.70
CA GLY A 85 2.37 1.82 3.54
C GLY A 85 2.91 1.36 4.89
N TYR A 86 3.00 2.28 5.87
CA TYR A 86 3.41 1.91 7.23
C TYR A 86 2.40 0.97 7.91
N ASN A 87 1.10 1.21 7.78
CA ASN A 87 0.08 0.29 8.28
C ASN A 87 0.15 -1.08 7.62
N LEU A 88 0.52 -1.16 6.34
CA LEU A 88 0.65 -2.46 5.66
C LEU A 88 1.71 -3.35 6.31
N ARG A 89 2.83 -2.78 6.78
CA ARG A 89 3.82 -3.55 7.56
C ARG A 89 3.18 -4.14 8.82
N HIS A 90 2.40 -3.34 9.54
CA HIS A 90 1.71 -3.77 10.76
C HIS A 90 0.66 -4.85 10.49
N ILE A 91 -0.10 -4.73 9.39
CA ILE A 91 -1.06 -5.75 8.94
C ILE A 91 -0.33 -7.08 8.70
N LEU A 92 0.78 -7.07 7.97
CA LEU A 92 1.57 -8.29 7.71
C LEU A 92 2.15 -8.89 9.00
N ASP A 93 2.65 -8.06 9.93
CA ASP A 93 3.11 -8.51 11.24
C ASP A 93 1.98 -9.21 12.03
N ARG A 94 0.75 -8.65 11.97
CA ARG A 94 -0.45 -9.18 12.62
C ARG A 94 -0.88 -10.51 12.00
N LEU A 95 -0.98 -10.58 10.67
CA LEU A 95 -1.33 -11.80 9.93
C LEU A 95 -0.32 -12.92 10.22
N ALA A 96 0.98 -12.65 10.10
CA ALA A 96 2.02 -13.65 10.38
C ALA A 96 1.96 -14.21 11.81
N SER A 97 1.57 -13.38 12.78
CA SER A 97 1.58 -13.75 14.19
C SER A 97 0.30 -14.43 14.67
N HIS A 98 -0.83 -14.22 14.00
CA HIS A 98 -2.16 -14.65 14.49
C HIS A 98 -2.98 -15.42 13.47
N GLU A 99 -2.79 -15.16 12.18
CA GLU A 99 -3.56 -15.76 11.07
C GLU A 99 -2.59 -16.18 9.93
N PRO A 100 -1.54 -16.97 10.23
CA PRO A 100 -0.41 -17.19 9.33
C PRO A 100 -0.81 -17.77 7.98
N ASP A 101 -1.79 -18.68 7.95
CA ASP A 101 -2.26 -19.34 6.72
C ASP A 101 -2.78 -18.33 5.68
N THR A 102 -3.29 -17.18 6.12
CA THR A 102 -3.82 -16.15 5.22
C THR A 102 -2.74 -15.47 4.38
N LEU A 103 -1.46 -15.53 4.80
CA LEU A 103 -0.35 -14.98 4.03
C LEU A 103 -0.24 -15.62 2.64
N HIS A 104 -0.63 -16.89 2.49
CA HIS A 104 -0.65 -17.60 1.20
C HIS A 104 -1.67 -17.07 0.20
N ARG A 105 -2.65 -16.29 0.65
CA ARG A 105 -3.63 -15.65 -0.24
C ARG A 105 -3.09 -14.39 -0.90
N ILE A 106 -1.98 -13.85 -0.41
CA ILE A 106 -1.41 -12.60 -0.90
C ILE A 106 -0.50 -12.91 -2.08
N ASP A 107 -0.87 -12.41 -3.25
CA ASP A 107 -0.07 -12.54 -4.48
C ASP A 107 0.85 -11.32 -4.67
N LEU A 108 0.40 -10.14 -4.23
CA LEU A 108 1.06 -8.88 -4.53
C LEU A 108 0.97 -7.88 -3.36
N ILE A 109 2.10 -7.27 -3.06
CA ILE A 109 2.23 -6.14 -2.15
C ILE A 109 2.85 -4.96 -2.90
N VAL A 110 2.16 -3.82 -2.86
CA VAL A 110 2.65 -2.54 -3.38
C VAL A 110 2.83 -1.58 -2.22
N VAL A 111 4.02 -1.00 -2.10
CA VAL A 111 4.31 0.01 -1.08
C VAL A 111 4.97 1.21 -1.74
N LEU A 112 4.33 2.37 -1.63
CA LEU A 112 4.84 3.65 -2.11
C LEU A 112 4.92 4.66 -0.96
N GLY A 113 5.89 5.58 -0.98
CA GLY A 113 5.91 6.72 -0.06
C GLY A 113 6.16 6.39 1.42
N ALA A 114 6.72 5.23 1.76
CA ALA A 114 6.99 4.85 3.16
C ALA A 114 8.51 4.85 3.51
N PRO A 115 9.24 5.98 3.35
CA PRO A 115 10.71 6.00 3.34
C PRO A 115 11.40 5.57 4.64
N LYS A 116 10.69 5.58 5.78
CA LYS A 116 11.26 5.13 7.07
C LYS A 116 11.25 3.60 7.23
N GLN A 117 10.74 2.85 6.25
CA GLN A 117 10.78 1.39 6.25
C GLN A 117 11.59 0.89 5.06
N PRO A 118 12.58 0.00 5.24
CA PRO A 118 13.30 -0.58 4.12
C PRO A 118 12.41 -1.55 3.32
N LYS A 119 12.73 -1.79 2.05
CA LYS A 119 12.05 -2.80 1.20
C LYS A 119 11.90 -4.15 1.90
N ALA A 120 12.97 -4.63 2.56
CA ALA A 120 12.99 -5.89 3.30
C ALA A 120 11.95 -5.97 4.44
N ALA A 121 11.37 -4.84 4.87
CA ALA A 121 10.27 -4.82 5.83
C ALA A 121 8.98 -5.42 5.28
N TYR A 122 8.84 -5.56 3.95
CA TYR A 122 7.62 -6.02 3.28
C TYR A 122 7.82 -7.32 2.48
N GLU A 123 9.01 -7.92 2.53
CA GLU A 123 9.30 -9.16 1.81
C GLU A 123 8.74 -10.38 2.57
N ALA A 124 8.23 -11.37 1.85
CA ALA A 124 7.66 -12.58 2.46
C ALA A 124 8.65 -13.33 3.35
N SER A 125 9.94 -13.31 2.98
CA SER A 125 11.06 -13.90 3.73
C SER A 125 11.16 -13.39 5.17
N ARG A 126 10.70 -12.16 5.45
CA ARG A 126 10.63 -11.61 6.81
C ARG A 126 9.57 -12.29 7.66
N TYR A 127 8.43 -12.64 7.06
CA TYR A 127 7.23 -13.09 7.76
C TYR A 127 7.15 -14.61 7.87
N ASN A 128 7.68 -15.35 6.90
CA ASN A 128 7.69 -16.82 6.89
C ASN A 128 8.28 -17.43 8.19
N PRO A 129 9.39 -16.94 8.77
CA PRO A 129 9.90 -17.45 10.04
C PRO A 129 8.98 -17.19 11.24
N ILE A 130 8.19 -16.12 11.20
CA ILE A 130 7.20 -15.79 12.24
C ILE A 130 6.02 -16.76 12.12
N ALA A 131 5.49 -16.90 10.91
CA ALA A 131 4.36 -17.78 10.61
C ALA A 131 4.69 -19.25 10.92
N ARG A 132 5.88 -19.73 10.54
CA ARG A 132 6.32 -21.12 10.81
C ARG A 132 6.36 -21.48 12.29
N LYS A 133 6.54 -20.51 13.20
CA LYS A 133 6.48 -20.75 14.65
C LYS A 133 5.05 -20.93 15.17
N LYS A 134 4.05 -20.54 14.38
CA LYS A 134 2.62 -20.58 14.72
C LYS A 134 1.91 -21.81 14.15
N VAL A 135 2.50 -22.46 13.16
CA VAL A 135 1.98 -23.67 12.51
C VAL A 135 2.93 -24.86 12.69
N HIS A 136 2.44 -26.07 12.50
CA HIS A 136 3.28 -27.26 12.59
C HIS A 136 4.32 -27.29 11.43
N PRO A 137 5.63 -27.45 11.68
CA PRO A 137 6.68 -27.27 10.66
C PRO A 137 6.54 -28.13 9.40
N ILE A 138 5.99 -29.34 9.54
CA ILE A 138 5.82 -30.29 8.43
C ILE A 138 4.71 -29.85 7.45
N LYS A 139 3.83 -28.91 7.85
CA LYS A 139 2.65 -28.50 7.06
C LYS A 139 2.80 -27.11 6.42
N TRP A 140 3.91 -26.43 6.64
CA TRP A 140 4.09 -25.05 6.18
C TRP A 140 4.86 -24.99 4.87
N GLU A 141 4.27 -24.38 3.86
CA GLU A 141 5.01 -23.83 2.71
C GLU A 141 5.33 -22.36 3.00
N ASP A 142 6.44 -21.83 2.48
CA ASP A 142 6.71 -20.40 2.59
C ASP A 142 5.78 -19.59 1.68
N ALA A 143 5.15 -18.55 2.23
CA ALA A 143 4.36 -17.59 1.45
C ALA A 143 5.27 -16.86 0.45
N LYS A 144 4.73 -16.58 -0.74
CA LYS A 144 5.43 -15.99 -1.87
C LYS A 144 4.53 -14.95 -2.51
N TRP A 145 4.80 -13.67 -2.24
CA TRP A 145 4.17 -12.56 -2.96
C TRP A 145 5.21 -11.76 -3.73
N GLU A 146 4.78 -11.16 -4.83
CA GLU A 146 5.53 -10.10 -5.48
C GLU A 146 5.54 -8.85 -4.59
N LEU A 147 6.69 -8.17 -4.52
CA LEU A 147 6.82 -6.88 -3.84
C LEU A 147 7.23 -5.79 -4.84
N VAL A 148 6.32 -4.83 -5.03
CA VAL A 148 6.58 -3.56 -5.70
C VAL A 148 6.81 -2.50 -4.63
N TYR A 149 8.00 -1.90 -4.62
CA TYR A 149 8.41 -0.97 -3.57
C TYR A 149 9.00 0.30 -4.19
N GLY A 150 8.56 1.46 -3.71
CA GLY A 150 9.10 2.77 -4.04
C GLY A 150 8.96 3.73 -2.87
N THR A 151 9.86 4.70 -2.76
CA THR A 151 9.70 5.81 -1.80
C THR A 151 9.01 6.96 -2.52
N ASP A 152 9.79 7.86 -3.10
CA ASP A 152 9.30 8.95 -3.94
C ASP A 152 9.73 8.72 -5.39
N PRO A 153 9.00 9.28 -6.38
CA PRO A 153 9.46 9.31 -7.76
C PRO A 153 10.90 9.86 -7.87
N PRO A 154 11.74 9.30 -8.76
CA PRO A 154 13.11 9.76 -8.93
C PRO A 154 13.21 11.26 -9.23
N ALA A 155 14.30 11.91 -8.79
CA ALA A 155 14.52 13.34 -9.01
C ALA A 155 14.46 13.74 -10.50
N LYS A 156 14.88 12.84 -11.42
CA LYS A 156 14.81 13.05 -12.87
C LYS A 156 13.42 12.85 -13.50
N TRP A 157 12.46 12.26 -12.77
CA TRP A 157 11.12 12.04 -13.30
C TRP A 157 10.36 13.36 -13.33
N ALA A 158 9.78 13.71 -14.48
CA ALA A 158 8.99 14.92 -14.63
C ALA A 158 7.57 14.70 -14.06
N LEU A 159 7.05 15.71 -13.37
CA LEU A 159 5.66 15.71 -12.94
C LEU A 159 4.72 15.72 -14.16
N PRO A 160 3.47 15.24 -14.01
CA PRO A 160 2.47 15.33 -15.07
C PRO A 160 2.29 16.75 -15.59
N LYS A 161 1.99 16.87 -16.89
CA LYS A 161 1.75 18.17 -17.54
C LYS A 161 0.63 18.93 -16.81
N GLY A 162 0.86 20.20 -16.51
CA GLY A 162 -0.11 21.07 -15.83
C GLY A 162 0.11 21.19 -14.32
N VAL A 163 0.91 20.31 -13.71
CA VAL A 163 1.31 20.46 -12.31
C VAL A 163 2.31 21.62 -12.17
N PRO A 164 2.10 22.57 -11.22
CA PRO A 164 3.00 23.70 -11.04
C PRO A 164 4.46 23.29 -10.76
N PRO A 165 5.45 24.06 -11.27
CA PRO A 165 6.84 23.89 -10.89
C PRO A 165 7.03 24.03 -9.36
N GLY A 166 7.88 23.18 -8.78
CA GLY A 166 8.16 23.19 -7.33
C GLY A 166 7.21 22.33 -6.49
N THR A 167 6.15 21.76 -7.07
CA THR A 167 5.30 20.78 -6.40
C THR A 167 6.11 19.55 -5.96
N GLY A 168 5.94 19.11 -4.72
CA GLY A 168 6.62 17.93 -4.18
C GLY A 168 6.19 16.64 -4.90
N LYS A 169 7.14 15.72 -5.12
CA LYS A 169 6.89 14.48 -5.88
C LYS A 169 6.26 13.35 -5.06
N HIS A 170 6.25 13.47 -3.73
CA HIS A 170 5.77 12.41 -2.83
C HIS A 170 4.38 11.87 -3.23
N MET A 171 3.43 12.77 -3.50
CA MET A 171 2.07 12.42 -3.89
C MET A 171 1.95 11.73 -5.25
N PHE A 172 2.96 11.87 -6.11
CA PHE A 172 2.97 11.39 -7.49
C PHE A 172 3.61 10.01 -7.65
N GLY A 173 3.82 9.29 -6.55
CA GLY A 173 4.21 7.87 -6.56
C GLY A 173 3.30 7.00 -7.45
N PRO A 174 1.96 7.09 -7.33
CA PRO A 174 1.03 6.31 -8.16
C PRO A 174 1.22 6.55 -9.67
N GLU A 175 1.34 7.80 -10.10
CA GLU A 175 1.54 8.15 -11.51
C GLU A 175 2.89 7.68 -12.03
N TRP A 176 3.95 7.85 -11.23
CA TRP A 176 5.27 7.34 -11.59
C TRP A 176 5.25 5.82 -11.78
N LEU A 177 4.61 5.10 -10.85
CA LEU A 177 4.47 3.65 -10.95
C LEU A 177 3.65 3.26 -12.18
N LEU A 178 2.53 3.93 -12.44
CA LEU A 178 1.66 3.67 -13.59
C LEU A 178 2.35 3.97 -14.93
N ALA A 179 3.16 5.04 -15.01
CA ALA A 179 3.92 5.40 -16.21
C ALA A 179 4.99 4.36 -16.58
N GLY A 180 5.42 3.54 -15.61
CA GLY A 180 6.32 2.40 -15.84
C GLY A 180 5.64 1.17 -16.43
N MET A 181 4.30 1.17 -16.56
CA MET A 181 3.55 0.05 -17.12
C MET A 181 3.25 0.25 -18.62
N PRO A 182 3.20 -0.84 -19.41
CA PRO A 182 2.63 -0.79 -20.76
C PRO A 182 1.22 -0.19 -20.75
N ALA A 183 0.86 0.54 -21.80
CA ALA A 183 -0.53 0.91 -22.04
C ALA A 183 -1.33 -0.37 -22.36
N SER A 184 -2.52 -0.48 -21.78
CA SER A 184 -3.50 -1.54 -22.08
C SER A 184 -4.14 -1.34 -23.46
#